data_AF-A0A2R6JSG3-F1
#
_entry.id   AF-A0A2R6JSG3-F1
#
_cell.length_a   1.000
_cell.length_b   1.000
_cell.length_c   1.000
_cell.angle_alpha   90.00
_cell.angle_beta   90.00
_cell.angle_gamma   90.00
#
_symmetry.space_group_name_H-M   'P 1'
#
loop_
_entity.id
_entity.type
_entity.pdbx_description
1 polymer ?
#
loop_
_entity_poly.entity_id
_entity_poly.type
_entity_poly.pdbx_seq_one_letter_code
_entity_poly.pdbx_strand_id
1 'polypeptide(L)'
;MTTRPRLKLGSHLVPGLVALALFVVLAAVFLTASFENAQGFGGAPITASIGYAMFDLAGGEVPSDGFLIAFEIIDLVLIAALAAAVMLARRESDGKLVGVESIRTDGGRSADSAADYAGSADDADADADTDTGVSSKEGAISADEKVGEAN
;
A
#
# COMPACT_ATOMS: atom_id res chain seq x y z
N MET A 1 -16.17 -9.34 -62.55
CA MET A 1 -15.03 -10.26 -62.30
C MET A 1 -15.08 -10.69 -60.83
N THR A 2 -14.86 -11.96 -60.51
CA THR A 2 -14.90 -12.45 -59.11
C THR A 2 -13.59 -13.14 -58.75
N THR A 3 -12.72 -12.41 -58.05
CA THR A 3 -11.45 -12.94 -57.53
C THR A 3 -11.74 -14.02 -56.50
N ARG A 4 -11.44 -15.28 -56.82
CA ARG A 4 -11.58 -16.39 -55.85
C ARG A 4 -10.56 -16.19 -54.71
N PRO A 5 -10.97 -16.28 -53.43
CA PRO A 5 -10.03 -16.18 -52.31
C PRO A 5 -9.04 -17.33 -52.37
N ARG A 6 -7.75 -17.01 -52.54
CA ARG A 6 -6.68 -18.01 -52.48
C ARG A 6 -6.27 -18.20 -51.03
N LEU A 7 -6.64 -19.32 -50.43
CA LEU A 7 -6.14 -19.72 -49.12
C LEU A 7 -4.60 -19.74 -49.16
N LYS A 8 -3.97 -18.94 -48.30
CA LYS A 8 -2.54 -19.01 -48.07
C LYS A 8 -2.25 -20.27 -47.26
N LEU A 9 -1.86 -21.35 -47.93
CA LEU A 9 -1.21 -22.50 -47.32
C LEU A 9 0.30 -22.28 -47.42
N GLY A 10 1.00 -22.29 -46.28
CA GLY A 10 2.42 -21.95 -46.18
C GLY A 10 2.91 -22.04 -44.74
N SER A 11 4.16 -21.62 -44.49
CA SER A 11 4.86 -21.84 -43.21
C SER A 11 4.13 -21.25 -41.98
N HIS A 12 3.29 -20.23 -42.16
CA HIS A 12 2.44 -19.67 -41.09
C HIS A 12 1.34 -20.63 -40.59
N LEU A 13 1.13 -21.79 -41.23
CA LEU A 13 0.29 -22.87 -40.70
C LEU A 13 1.06 -23.82 -39.77
N VAL A 14 2.40 -23.79 -39.75
CA VAL A 14 3.21 -24.65 -38.87
C VAL A 14 2.92 -24.38 -37.38
N PRO A 15 2.80 -23.12 -36.89
CA PRO A 15 2.37 -22.88 -35.51
C PRO A 15 0.97 -23.44 -35.19
N GLY A 16 0.05 -23.38 -36.15
CA GLY A 16 -1.30 -23.95 -35.98
C GLY A 16 -1.29 -25.48 -35.92
N LEU A 17 -0.44 -26.13 -36.73
CA LEU A 17 -0.24 -27.57 -36.68
C LEU A 17 0.44 -28.02 -35.38
N VAL A 18 1.41 -27.27 -34.87
CA VAL A 18 2.03 -27.50 -33.56
C VAL A 18 1.02 -27.35 -32.43
N ALA A 19 0.17 -26.33 -32.46
CA ALA A 19 -0.91 -26.14 -31.49
C ALA A 19 -1.94 -27.30 -31.54
N LEU A 20 -2.30 -27.77 -32.74
CA LEU A 20 -3.19 -28.93 -32.89
C LEU A 20 -2.54 -30.23 -32.37
N ALA A 21 -1.25 -30.45 -32.64
CA ALA A 21 -0.51 -31.60 -32.12
C ALA A 21 -0.44 -31.57 -30.59
N LEU A 22 -0.14 -30.41 -29.99
CA LEU A 22 -0.16 -30.23 -28.53
C LEU A 22 -1.55 -30.46 -27.94
N PHE A 23 -2.61 -29.97 -28.60
CA PHE A 23 -3.99 -30.23 -28.19
C PHE A 23 -4.33 -31.73 -28.21
N VAL A 24 -3.92 -32.47 -29.24
CA VAL A 24 -4.12 -33.93 -29.31
C VAL A 24 -3.34 -34.66 -28.21
N VAL A 25 -2.12 -34.21 -27.87
CA VAL A 25 -1.35 -34.77 -26.74
C VAL A 25 -2.06 -34.50 -25.40
N LEU A 26 -2.52 -33.27 -25.14
CA LEU A 26 -3.27 -32.95 -23.92
C LEU A 26 -4.59 -33.72 -23.84
N ALA A 27 -5.33 -33.82 -24.95
CA ALA A 27 -6.56 -34.61 -25.00
C ALA A 27 -6.30 -36.09 -24.73
N ALA A 28 -5.24 -36.68 -25.30
CA ALA A 28 -4.85 -38.05 -25.02
C ALA A 28 -4.47 -38.25 -23.54
N VAL A 29 -3.72 -37.32 -22.94
CA VAL A 29 -3.40 -37.35 -21.50
C VAL A 29 -4.67 -37.27 -20.66
N PHE A 30 -5.58 -36.34 -20.93
CA PHE A 30 -6.81 -36.19 -20.14
C PHE A 30 -7.82 -37.35 -20.31
N LEU A 31 -7.84 -38.02 -21.47
CA LEU A 31 -8.67 -39.21 -21.70
C LEU A 31 -8.05 -40.50 -21.16
N THR A 32 -6.73 -40.55 -20.95
CA THR A 32 -6.02 -41.71 -20.36
C THR A 32 -5.71 -41.55 -18.87
N ALA A 33 -5.83 -40.34 -18.33
CA ALA A 33 -5.68 -40.04 -16.91
C ALA A 33 -6.81 -40.68 -16.09
N SER A 34 -6.50 -41.80 -15.42
CA SER A 34 -7.33 -42.30 -14.33
C SER A 34 -6.99 -41.53 -13.07
N PHE A 35 -7.98 -40.89 -12.46
CA PHE A 35 -7.90 -40.44 -11.08
C PHE A 35 -8.31 -41.59 -10.16
N GLU A 36 -7.59 -41.78 -9.06
CA GLU A 36 -8.05 -42.66 -7.98
C GLU A 36 -9.19 -41.99 -7.18
N ASN A 37 -9.70 -42.66 -6.15
CA ASN A 37 -10.67 -42.06 -5.24
C ASN A 37 -10.11 -40.74 -4.68
N ALA A 38 -10.95 -39.69 -4.62
CA ALA A 38 -10.53 -38.37 -4.17
C ALA A 38 -10.03 -38.42 -2.72
N GLN A 39 -8.70 -38.47 -2.55
CA GLN A 39 -8.02 -38.58 -1.26
C GLN A 39 -8.02 -37.23 -0.53
N GLY A 40 -9.21 -36.80 -0.12
CA GLY A 40 -9.40 -35.63 0.74
C GLY A 40 -8.78 -35.87 2.12
N PHE A 41 -8.42 -34.77 2.79
CA PHE A 41 -7.68 -34.73 4.06
C PHE A 41 -8.49 -35.17 5.31
N GLY A 42 -9.43 -36.12 5.18
CA GLY A 42 -10.17 -36.69 6.32
C GLY A 42 -11.10 -35.73 7.09
N GLY A 43 -11.20 -34.46 6.71
CA GLY A 43 -11.90 -33.40 7.45
C GLY A 43 -10.97 -32.41 8.17
N ALA A 44 -9.65 -32.58 8.08
CA ALA A 44 -8.67 -31.70 8.72
C ALA A 44 -8.81 -30.21 8.29
N PRO A 45 -8.53 -29.24 9.18
CA PRO A 45 -8.69 -27.82 8.89
C PRO A 45 -7.53 -27.31 8.03
N ILE A 46 -7.71 -27.38 6.70
CA ILE A 46 -6.67 -27.05 5.71
C ILE A 46 -6.23 -25.59 5.79
N THR A 47 -7.17 -24.66 5.92
CA THR A 47 -6.85 -23.22 6.06
C THR A 47 -6.00 -22.95 7.30
N ALA A 48 -6.25 -23.67 8.41
CA ALA A 48 -5.44 -23.56 9.62
C ALA A 48 -4.06 -24.20 9.42
N SER A 49 -4.00 -25.40 8.83
CA SER A 49 -2.73 -26.10 8.57
C SER A 49 -1.81 -25.31 7.62
N ILE A 50 -2.37 -24.67 6.58
CA ILE A 50 -1.65 -23.72 5.72
C ILE A 50 -1.16 -22.52 6.53
N GLY A 51 -2.01 -21.94 7.40
CA GLY A 51 -1.62 -20.84 8.27
C GLY A 51 -0.44 -21.18 9.20
N TYR A 52 -0.46 -22.37 9.81
CA TYR A 52 0.65 -22.89 10.61
C TYR A 52 1.93 -23.06 9.77
N ALA A 53 1.83 -23.66 8.57
CA ALA A 53 2.96 -23.85 7.66
C ALA A 53 3.56 -22.52 7.16
N MET A 54 2.73 -21.50 6.90
CA MET A 54 3.20 -20.18 6.44
C MET A 54 4.10 -19.46 7.44
N PHE A 55 3.94 -19.72 8.73
CA PHE A 55 4.72 -19.08 9.80
C PHE A 55 5.71 -20.03 10.50
N ASP A 56 5.92 -21.24 9.96
CA ASP A 56 6.77 -22.30 10.56
C ASP A 56 6.35 -22.67 12.00
N LEU A 57 5.04 -22.74 12.24
CA LEU A 57 4.44 -22.98 13.55
C LEU A 57 3.92 -24.42 13.69
N ALA A 58 4.09 -25.00 14.87
CA ALA A 58 3.43 -26.26 15.23
C ALA A 58 1.92 -26.05 15.44
N GLY A 59 1.10 -26.92 14.86
CA GLY A 59 -0.36 -26.91 15.03
C GLY A 59 -1.18 -27.42 13.84
N GLY A 60 -0.58 -27.58 12.66
CA GLY A 60 -1.24 -28.18 11.50
C GLY A 60 -1.51 -29.68 11.68
N GLU A 61 -2.72 -30.13 11.35
CA GLU A 61 -3.07 -31.55 11.31
C GLU A 61 -2.56 -32.25 10.03
N VAL A 62 -2.28 -31.46 8.99
CA VAL A 62 -1.71 -31.95 7.72
C VAL A 62 -0.19 -31.71 7.72
N PRO A 63 0.64 -32.74 7.53
CA PRO A 63 2.09 -32.57 7.39
C PRO A 63 2.44 -31.70 6.18
N SER A 64 3.31 -30.71 6.40
CA SER A 64 3.73 -29.72 5.41
C SER A 64 5.06 -29.08 5.81
N ASP A 65 5.86 -28.67 4.83
CA ASP A 65 7.09 -27.90 5.05
C ASP A 65 6.79 -26.45 5.45
N GLY A 66 7.73 -25.81 6.15
CA GLY A 66 7.63 -24.39 6.55
C GLY A 66 7.86 -23.43 5.38
N PHE A 67 6.95 -22.47 5.18
CA PHE A 67 6.99 -21.48 4.10
C PHE A 67 7.38 -20.06 4.55
N LEU A 68 7.86 -19.89 5.79
CA LEU A 68 8.21 -18.59 6.39
C LEU A 68 9.13 -17.73 5.51
N ILE A 69 10.14 -18.32 4.88
CA ILE A 69 11.06 -17.60 3.96
C ILE A 69 10.32 -17.08 2.72
N ALA A 70 9.36 -17.85 2.19
CA ALA A 70 8.56 -17.43 1.04
C ALA A 70 7.56 -16.33 1.42
N PHE A 71 6.99 -16.38 2.64
CA PHE A 71 6.15 -15.32 3.19
C PHE A 71 6.94 -14.00 3.36
N GLU A 72 8.12 -14.05 3.97
CA GLU A 72 9.00 -12.90 4.15
C GLU A 72 9.40 -12.25 2.81
N ILE A 73 9.74 -13.05 1.80
CA ILE A 73 10.04 -12.56 0.45
C ILE A 73 8.83 -11.86 -0.18
N ILE A 74 7.60 -12.35 0.07
CA ILE A 74 6.38 -11.71 -0.42
C ILE A 74 6.16 -10.37 0.29
N ASP A 75 6.35 -10.28 1.60
CA ASP A 75 6.20 -9.01 2.34
C ASP A 75 7.22 -7.95 1.87
N LEU A 76 8.50 -8.32 1.75
CA LEU A 76 9.53 -7.43 1.21
C LEU A 76 9.21 -6.95 -0.21
N VAL A 77 8.64 -7.81 -1.07
CA VAL A 77 8.18 -7.43 -2.41
C VAL A 77 6.96 -6.52 -2.37
N LEU A 78 6.01 -6.74 -1.46
CA LEU A 78 4.83 -5.89 -1.27
C LEU A 78 5.19 -4.50 -0.73
N ILE A 79 6.11 -4.41 0.24
CA ILE A 79 6.65 -3.15 0.76
C ILE A 79 7.39 -2.39 -0.35
N ALA A 80 8.25 -3.08 -1.13
CA ALA A 80 8.95 -2.46 -2.25
C ALA A 80 7.99 -1.99 -3.36
N ALA A 81 6.95 -2.78 -3.67
CA ALA A 81 5.92 -2.41 -4.64
C ALA A 81 5.07 -1.22 -4.17
N LEU A 82 4.73 -1.16 -2.88
CA LEU A 82 4.03 -0.02 -2.28
C LEU A 82 4.88 1.25 -2.33
N ALA A 83 6.16 1.17 -1.96
CA ALA A 83 7.10 2.29 -2.04
C ALA A 83 7.28 2.78 -3.50
N ALA A 84 7.41 1.86 -4.45
CA ALA A 84 7.49 2.17 -5.87
C ALA A 84 6.20 2.81 -6.41
N ALA A 85 5.03 2.33 -6.00
CA ALA A 85 3.73 2.90 -6.38
C ALA A 85 3.54 4.32 -5.82
N VAL A 86 3.94 4.56 -4.56
CA VAL A 86 3.91 5.90 -3.95
C VAL A 86 4.89 6.85 -4.65
N MET A 87 6.11 6.41 -4.95
CA MET A 87 7.09 7.23 -5.70
C MET A 87 6.62 7.54 -7.13
N LEU A 88 5.97 6.59 -7.82
CA LEU A 88 5.43 6.79 -9.16
C LEU A 88 4.19 7.70 -9.18
N ALA A 89 3.37 7.65 -8.13
CA ALA A 89 2.24 8.56 -7.95
C ALA A 89 2.67 9.99 -7.58
N ARG A 90 3.81 10.14 -6.90
CA ARG A 90 4.39 11.41 -6.46
C ARG A 90 5.01 12.21 -7.63
N ARG A 91 4.16 12.77 -8.48
CA ARG A 91 4.59 13.65 -9.59
C ARG A 91 5.19 14.96 -9.08
N GLU A 92 6.40 15.27 -9.53
CA GLU A 92 7.09 16.54 -9.25
C GLU A 92 7.53 17.26 -10.53
N SER A 93 7.75 18.56 -10.43
CA SER A 93 8.27 19.44 -11.50
C SER A 93 8.94 20.65 -10.85
N ASP A 94 10.09 21.07 -11.36
CA ASP A 94 10.89 22.20 -10.83
C ASP A 94 11.15 22.13 -9.31
N GLY A 95 11.37 20.91 -8.79
CA GLY A 95 11.59 20.64 -7.37
C GLY A 95 10.35 20.76 -6.48
N LYS A 96 9.16 21.01 -7.06
CA LYS A 96 7.88 21.13 -6.36
C LYS A 96 6.96 19.96 -6.67
N LEU A 97 6.12 19.61 -5.70
CA LEU A 97 5.07 18.59 -5.86
C LEU A 97 3.92 19.12 -6.72
N VAL A 98 3.69 18.45 -7.86
CA VAL A 98 2.61 18.83 -8.78
C VAL A 98 1.29 18.33 -8.22
N GLY A 99 0.31 19.24 -8.11
CA GLY A 99 -1.05 18.90 -7.72
C GLY A 99 -1.32 18.89 -6.21
N VAL A 100 -0.32 18.95 -5.32
CA VAL A 100 -0.56 19.06 -3.87
C VAL A 100 -1.32 20.35 -3.51
N GLU A 101 -1.07 21.44 -4.25
CA GLU A 101 -1.81 22.70 -4.15
C GLU A 101 -3.30 22.54 -4.54
N SER A 102 -3.60 21.68 -5.52
CA SER A 102 -4.97 21.38 -6.00
C SER A 102 -5.62 20.16 -5.34
N ILE A 103 -4.92 19.48 -4.43
CA ILE A 103 -5.44 18.39 -3.58
C ILE A 103 -5.80 18.94 -2.18
N ARG A 104 -5.82 20.27 -2.02
CA ARG A 104 -6.58 20.91 -0.94
C ARG A 104 -8.06 20.65 -1.17
N THR A 105 -8.74 20.08 -0.18
CA THR A 105 -10.20 20.20 -0.09
C THR A 105 -10.57 21.65 0.25
N ASP A 106 -11.82 22.04 0.01
CA ASP A 106 -12.38 23.38 0.21
C ASP A 106 -12.30 23.92 1.66
N GLY A 107 -12.00 23.05 2.63
CA GLY A 107 -11.94 23.36 4.05
C GLY A 107 -10.74 24.18 4.54
N GLY A 108 -9.88 24.70 3.65
CA GLY A 108 -8.66 25.43 4.02
C GLY A 108 -8.58 26.85 3.43
N ARG A 109 -8.85 27.87 4.24
CA ARG A 109 -8.64 29.29 3.85
C ARG A 109 -7.14 29.57 3.66
N SER A 110 -6.80 30.37 2.65
CA SER A 110 -5.44 30.90 2.47
C SER A 110 -5.02 31.74 3.68
N ALA A 111 -3.75 31.67 4.07
CA ALA A 111 -3.22 32.45 5.18
C ALA A 111 -3.31 33.97 4.95
N ASP A 112 -3.22 34.40 3.69
CA ASP A 112 -3.33 35.82 3.29
C ASP A 112 -4.67 36.43 3.73
N SER A 113 -5.78 35.67 3.62
CA SER A 113 -7.12 36.12 4.00
C SER A 113 -7.33 36.31 5.51
N ALA A 114 -6.34 35.96 6.34
CA ALA A 114 -6.32 36.29 7.77
C ALA A 114 -5.60 37.62 8.06
N ALA A 115 -4.74 38.10 7.16
CA ALA A 115 -4.06 39.38 7.29
C ALA A 115 -4.99 40.55 6.92
N ASP A 116 -5.73 40.43 5.82
CA ASP A 116 -6.62 41.49 5.31
C ASP A 116 -7.69 41.95 6.32
N TYR A 117 -8.16 41.04 7.19
CA TYR A 117 -9.15 41.36 8.23
C TYR A 117 -8.58 42.05 9.48
N ALA A 118 -7.25 42.11 9.64
CA ALA A 118 -6.60 42.82 10.74
C ALA A 118 -6.31 44.30 10.42
N GLY A 119 -6.44 44.71 9.14
CA GLY A 119 -6.09 46.05 8.66
C GLY A 119 -7.21 47.10 8.70
N SER A 120 -8.31 46.85 9.42
CA SER A 120 -9.51 47.73 9.44
C SER A 120 -9.90 48.12 10.87
N ALA A 121 -8.96 48.70 11.61
CA ALA A 121 -9.15 49.22 12.97
C ALA A 121 -8.39 50.55 13.21
N ASP A 122 -8.30 51.39 12.18
CA ASP A 122 -8.20 52.85 12.37
C ASP A 122 -9.62 53.43 12.58
N ASP A 123 -9.71 54.70 12.99
CA ASP A 123 -10.95 55.45 13.29
C ASP A 123 -11.77 54.97 14.50
N ALA A 124 -11.21 55.12 15.71
CA ALA A 124 -11.98 55.38 16.93
C ALA A 124 -11.23 56.37 17.84
N ASP A 125 -11.94 57.41 18.30
CA ASP A 125 -11.40 58.61 18.93
C ASP A 125 -10.57 58.41 20.22
N ALA A 126 -9.82 59.46 20.56
CA ALA A 126 -9.06 59.54 21.79
C ALA A 126 -9.95 59.70 23.03
N ASP A 127 -9.54 59.06 24.13
CA ASP A 127 -9.49 59.73 25.43
C ASP A 127 -8.21 59.31 26.15
N ALA A 128 -7.60 60.23 26.90
CA ALA A 128 -6.31 60.03 27.54
C ALA A 128 -6.46 59.98 29.06
N ASP A 129 -6.04 58.88 29.68
CA ASP A 129 -5.60 58.91 31.07
C ASP A 129 -4.46 57.91 31.27
N THR A 130 -3.29 58.42 31.66
CA THR A 130 -2.09 57.62 31.92
C THR A 130 -1.78 57.63 33.42
N ASP A 131 -2.05 56.52 34.11
CA ASP A 131 -1.44 56.24 35.41
C ASP A 131 -0.43 55.09 35.30
N THR A 132 0.76 55.29 35.87
CA THR A 132 1.92 54.43 35.68
C THR A 132 2.24 53.65 36.95
N GLY A 133 1.62 52.48 37.11
CA GLY A 133 1.92 51.52 38.19
C GLY A 133 3.27 50.83 38.01
N VAL A 134 4.17 50.94 38.99
CA VAL A 134 5.60 50.61 38.85
C VAL A 134 6.00 49.27 39.50
N SER A 135 6.45 48.33 38.65
CA SER A 135 7.56 47.37 38.88
C SER A 135 7.40 46.17 39.85
N SER A 136 8.31 45.20 39.63
CA SER A 136 8.96 44.30 40.59
C SER A 136 8.35 42.93 40.97
N LYS A 137 8.87 41.91 40.27
CA LYS A 137 9.86 40.93 40.79
C LYS A 137 9.38 39.63 41.50
N GLU A 138 10.21 38.59 41.30
CA GLU A 138 10.34 37.32 42.05
C GLU A 138 9.25 36.23 41.94
N GLY A 139 9.72 34.97 41.83
CA GLY A 139 8.88 33.79 41.58
C GLY A 139 9.65 32.60 40.97
N ALA A 140 10.83 32.27 41.49
CA ALA A 140 11.60 31.11 41.01
C ALA A 140 11.08 29.79 41.59
N ILE A 141 10.95 28.75 40.77
CA ILE A 141 10.71 27.36 41.22
C ILE A 141 11.78 26.46 40.62
N SER A 142 12.54 25.82 41.51
CA SER A 142 13.49 24.76 41.21
C SER A 142 12.79 23.39 41.22
N ALA A 143 13.01 22.58 40.19
CA ALA A 143 12.74 21.14 40.28
C ALA A 143 13.98 20.44 40.86
N ASP A 144 13.82 19.73 41.99
CA ASP A 144 14.88 18.93 42.62
C ASP A 144 14.77 17.46 42.19
N GLU A 145 15.90 16.80 41.99
CA GLU A 145 15.99 15.47 41.37
C GLU A 145 16.42 14.40 42.39
N LYS A 146 15.49 13.52 42.80
CA LYS A 146 15.77 12.19 43.38
C LYS A 146 14.70 11.20 42.91
N VAL A 147 14.96 10.00 42.40
CA VAL A 147 16.05 8.99 42.56
C VAL A 147 15.97 8.20 43.88
N GLY A 148 15.69 6.89 43.74
CA GLY A 148 16.22 5.84 44.61
C GLY A 148 15.24 5.12 45.56
N GLU A 149 15.04 3.82 45.31
CA GLU A 149 14.77 2.73 46.29
C GLU A 149 13.48 2.83 47.17
N ALA A 150 12.85 1.74 47.65
CA ALA A 150 13.25 0.33 47.80
C ALA A 150 12.02 -0.63 47.81
N ASN A 151 12.30 -1.94 47.71
CA ASN A 151 11.38 -3.10 47.78
C ASN A 151 10.39 -3.28 46.63
#